data_AF-A0A2W5ZMX4-F1
#
_entry.id   AF-A0A2W5ZMX4-F1
#
_cell.length_a   1.000
_cell.length_b   1.000
_cell.length_c   1.000
_cell.angle_alpha   90.00
_cell.angle_beta   90.00
_cell.angle_gamma   90.00
#
_symmetry.space_group_name_H-M   'P 1'
#
loop_
_entity.id
_entity.type
_entity.pdbx_description
1 polymer ?
#
loop_
_entity_poly.entity_id
_entity_poly.type
_entity_poly.pdbx_seq_one_letter_code
_entity_poly.pdbx_strand_id
1 'polypeptide(L)'
;MGMSGFAVRNMGRRGRRGVPRYRAMAEINMTPFIDVILVLLIIFMVTAPLLATGVAIDLPRTKAAALNIEQKPISVAVDDRGLVYVMDQPV
;
A
#
# COMPACT_ATOMS: atom_id res chain seq x y z
N MET A 1 12.39 98.16 -7.43
CA MET A 1 11.41 97.06 -7.62
C MET A 1 11.81 96.28 -8.87
N GLY A 2 12.19 95.02 -8.84
CA GLY A 2 12.40 94.07 -7.76
C GLY A 2 13.30 92.93 -8.28
N MET A 3 14.24 92.52 -7.42
CA MET A 3 14.70 91.15 -7.16
C MET A 3 15.11 90.30 -8.38
N SER A 4 16.41 90.17 -8.68
CA SER A 4 17.40 89.29 -8.00
C SER A 4 17.22 87.81 -8.32
N GLY A 5 18.30 87.17 -8.79
CA GLY A 5 18.41 85.72 -8.70
C GLY A 5 19.34 85.08 -9.72
N PHE A 6 20.63 85.40 -9.64
CA PHE A 6 21.69 84.50 -10.09
C PHE A 6 21.50 83.11 -9.43
N ALA A 7 21.70 82.02 -10.17
CA ALA A 7 22.80 81.09 -9.93
C ALA A 7 22.65 79.78 -10.70
N VAL A 8 23.74 79.45 -11.38
CA VAL A 8 24.12 78.17 -11.98
C VAL A 8 23.92 77.01 -11.00
N ARG A 9 23.29 75.92 -11.47
CA ARG A 9 23.88 74.58 -11.35
C ARG A 9 23.19 73.57 -12.25
N ASN A 10 23.85 73.29 -13.37
CA ASN A 10 23.84 71.96 -13.92
C ASN A 10 24.55 71.05 -12.91
N MET A 11 23.79 70.28 -12.13
CA MET A 11 24.34 69.17 -11.37
C MET A 11 23.27 68.10 -11.24
N GLY A 12 23.53 66.99 -11.94
CA GLY A 12 22.67 65.83 -11.92
C GLY A 12 22.33 65.40 -10.51
N ARG A 13 21.07 65.06 -10.31
CA ARG A 13 20.70 64.05 -9.32
C ARG A 13 19.87 63.00 -10.03
N ARG A 14 20.65 62.07 -10.58
CA ARG A 14 20.48 60.62 -10.45
C ARG A 14 19.01 60.22 -10.38
N GLY A 15 18.56 59.63 -11.48
CA GLY A 15 17.39 58.77 -11.48
C GLY A 15 17.42 57.89 -10.23
N ARG A 16 16.52 58.20 -9.30
CA ARG A 16 16.12 57.25 -8.28
C ARG A 16 14.92 56.53 -8.88
N ARG A 17 15.21 55.77 -9.94
CA ARG A 17 14.36 54.69 -10.41
C ARG A 17 14.26 53.79 -9.19
N GLY A 18 13.16 53.93 -8.44
CA GLY A 18 12.90 53.13 -7.26
C GLY A 18 13.06 51.69 -7.72
N VAL A 19 14.09 51.02 -7.23
CA VAL A 19 14.30 49.60 -7.49
C VAL A 19 13.00 48.96 -6.99
N PRO A 20 12.16 48.36 -7.87
CA PRO A 20 11.02 47.61 -7.40
C PRO A 20 11.62 46.51 -6.55
N ARG A 21 11.43 46.61 -5.23
CA ARG A 21 11.74 45.50 -4.35
C ARG A 21 10.76 44.42 -4.75
N TYR A 22 11.23 43.50 -5.59
CA TYR A 22 10.69 42.16 -5.67
C TYR A 22 10.77 41.61 -4.23
N ARG A 23 9.75 41.90 -3.42
CA ARG A 23 9.40 41.00 -2.33
C ARG A 23 9.01 39.74 -3.05
N ALA A 24 9.90 38.75 -3.03
CA ALA A 24 9.54 37.41 -3.42
C ALA A 24 8.40 36.98 -2.48
N MET A 25 7.16 37.14 -2.96
CA MET A 25 6.00 36.54 -2.33
C MET A 25 6.07 35.06 -2.68
N ALA A 26 6.95 34.34 -1.96
CA ALA A 26 6.98 32.89 -1.97
C ALA A 26 5.91 32.43 -0.96
N GLU A 27 4.65 32.72 -1.26
CA GLU A 27 3.57 31.93 -0.68
C GLU A 27 3.68 30.56 -1.33
N ILE A 28 4.40 29.65 -0.66
CA ILE A 28 4.42 28.25 -1.07
C ILE A 28 2.97 27.79 -0.97
N ASN A 29 2.39 27.37 -2.09
CA ASN A 29 1.11 26.67 -2.08
C ASN A 29 1.31 25.38 -1.26
N MET A 30 0.99 25.43 0.03
CA MET A 30 1.08 24.27 0.92
C MET A 30 0.00 23.25 0.59
N THR A 31 -1.07 23.64 -0.12
CA THR A 31 -2.19 22.77 -0.50
C THR A 31 -1.74 21.56 -1.34
N PRO A 32 -0.97 21.69 -2.43
CA PRO A 32 -0.35 20.54 -3.10
C PRO A 32 0.57 19.70 -2.21
N PHE A 33 1.29 20.32 -1.29
CA PHE A 33 2.26 19.62 -0.44
C PHE A 33 1.58 18.75 0.61
N ILE A 34 0.50 19.28 1.20
CA ILE A 34 -0.36 18.56 2.14
C ILE A 34 -1.05 17.40 1.42
N ASP A 35 -1.54 17.59 0.19
CA ASP A 35 -2.16 16.54 -0.61
C ASP A 35 -1.21 15.34 -0.82
N VAL A 36 0.04 15.60 -1.23
CA VAL A 36 1.05 14.53 -1.39
C VAL A 36 1.32 13.79 -0.08
N ILE A 37 1.46 14.50 1.04
CA ILE A 37 1.70 13.86 2.35
C ILE A 37 0.48 13.07 2.82
N LEU A 38 -0.73 13.60 2.65
CA LEU A 38 -1.97 12.92 3.01
C LEU A 38 -2.19 11.65 2.17
N VAL A 39 -1.89 11.70 0.87
CA VAL A 39 -1.92 10.52 0.00
C VAL A 39 -0.96 9.44 0.50
N LEU A 40 0.28 9.81 0.89
CA LEU A 40 1.23 8.86 1.46
C LEU A 40 0.72 8.23 2.76
N LEU A 41 0.11 9.02 3.65
CA LEU A 41 -0.48 8.53 4.89
C LEU A 41 -1.65 7.55 4.65
N ILE A 42 -2.52 7.86 3.68
CA ILE A 42 -3.64 6.98 3.30
C ILE A 42 -3.11 5.66 2.73
N ILE A 43 -2.09 5.70 1.86
CA ILE A 43 -1.46 4.48 1.32
C ILE A 43 -0.93 3.61 2.45
N PHE A 44 -0.19 4.18 3.40
CA PHE A 44 0.32 3.43 4.55
C PHE A 44 -0.81 2.84 5.41
N MET A 45 -1.86 3.62 5.71
CA MET A 45 -3.01 3.14 6.47
C MET A 45 -3.75 1.98 5.78
N VAL A 46 -3.92 2.04 4.45
CA VAL A 46 -4.63 1.03 3.66
C VAL A 46 -3.82 -0.25 3.46
N THR A 47 -2.49 -0.17 3.42
CA THR A 47 -1.64 -1.37 3.27
C THR A 47 -1.56 -2.23 4.53
N ALA A 48 -1.73 -1.65 5.73
CA ALA A 48 -1.72 -2.39 6.99
C ALA A 48 -2.75 -3.55 7.08
N PRO A 49 -4.06 -3.37 6.73
CA PRO A 49 -5.03 -4.46 6.75
C PRO A 49 -4.74 -5.57 5.72
N LEU A 50 -3.94 -5.30 4.68
CA LEU A 50 -3.56 -6.31 3.68
C LEU A 50 -2.52 -7.31 4.21
N LEU A 51 -1.79 -6.97 5.27
CA LEU A 51 -0.85 -7.88 5.93
C LEU A 51 -1.55 -8.93 6.81
N ALA A 52 -2.87 -8.84 7.00
CA ALA A 52 -3.64 -9.69 7.90
C ALA A 52 -4.50 -10.75 7.17
N THR A 53 -4.20 -11.11 5.92
CA THR A 53 -4.90 -12.20 5.20
C THR A 53 -4.26 -13.56 5.48
N GLY A 54 -3.99 -13.87 6.75
CA GLY A 54 -3.78 -15.25 7.19
C GLY A 54 -5.15 -15.87 7.43
N VAL A 55 -5.73 -16.54 6.43
CA VAL A 55 -6.89 -17.40 6.70
C VAL A 55 -6.45 -18.43 7.75
N ALA A 56 -7.07 -18.41 8.92
CA ALA A 56 -6.89 -19.45 9.93
C ALA A 56 -7.50 -20.73 9.37
N ILE A 57 -6.68 -21.55 8.71
CA ILE A 57 -7.09 -22.88 8.27
C ILE A 57 -7.00 -23.78 9.50
N ASP A 58 -8.13 -23.96 10.17
CA ASP A 58 -8.32 -25.07 11.09
C ASP A 58 -8.31 -26.35 10.27
N LEU A 59 -7.13 -26.95 10.13
CA LEU A 59 -7.02 -28.31 9.62
C LEU A 59 -7.82 -29.21 10.57
N PRO A 60 -8.89 -29.88 10.11
CA PRO A 60 -9.58 -30.83 10.95
C PRO A 60 -8.56 -31.90 11.32
N ARG A 61 -8.25 -31.99 12.63
CA ARG A 61 -7.50 -33.14 13.14
C ARG A 61 -8.39 -34.33 12.88
N THR A 62 -8.09 -35.08 11.82
CA THR A 62 -8.64 -36.41 11.67
C THR A 62 -8.22 -37.14 12.94
N LYS A 63 -9.21 -37.46 13.78
CA LYS A 63 -9.11 -38.64 14.61
C LYS A 63 -9.13 -39.79 13.62
N ALA A 64 -8.01 -40.03 12.94
CA ALA A 64 -7.66 -41.39 12.64
C ALA A 64 -7.59 -42.03 14.02
N ALA A 65 -8.73 -42.52 14.52
CA ALA A 65 -8.70 -43.66 15.40
C ALA A 65 -7.70 -44.58 14.71
N ALA A 66 -6.59 -44.91 15.39
CA ALA A 66 -5.73 -45.97 14.92
C ALA A 66 -6.69 -47.06 14.47
N LEU A 67 -6.70 -47.36 13.16
CA LEU A 67 -7.52 -48.44 12.62
C LEU A 67 -7.26 -49.57 13.58
N ASN A 68 -8.30 -50.02 14.31
CA ASN A 68 -8.09 -51.07 15.28
C ASN A 68 -7.70 -52.30 14.46
N ILE A 69 -6.39 -52.55 14.35
CA ILE A 69 -5.80 -53.66 13.58
C ILE A 69 -6.12 -55.00 14.27
N GLU A 70 -7.00 -55.02 15.29
CA GLU A 70 -7.66 -56.25 15.73
C GLU A 70 -8.69 -56.77 14.73
N GLN A 71 -9.19 -55.94 13.80
CA GLN A 71 -9.97 -56.43 12.67
C GLN A 71 -9.01 -56.85 11.57
N LYS A 72 -8.84 -58.18 11.44
CA LYS A 72 -8.11 -58.78 10.31
C LYS A 72 -8.63 -58.15 9.01
N PRO A 73 -7.75 -57.61 8.14
CA PRO A 73 -8.17 -57.03 6.88
C PRO A 73 -8.88 -58.10 6.04
N ILE A 74 -10.11 -57.82 5.61
CA ILE A 74 -10.86 -58.70 4.71
C ILE A 74 -10.37 -58.41 3.30
N SER A 75 -9.74 -59.40 2.66
CA SER A 75 -9.38 -59.32 1.24
C SER A 75 -10.59 -59.72 0.39
N VAL A 76 -11.01 -58.82 -0.50
CA VAL A 76 -12.06 -59.06 -1.50
C VAL A 76 -11.41 -59.00 -2.87
N ALA A 77 -11.47 -60.10 -3.63
CA ALA A 77 -10.96 -60.19 -4.99
C ALA A 77 -12.11 -60.56 -5.94
N VAL A 78 -12.03 -60.07 -7.18
CA VAL A 78 -12.99 -60.40 -8.24
C VAL A 78 -12.19 -60.92 -9.43
N ASP A 79 -12.55 -62.10 -9.93
CA ASP A 79 -11.89 -62.68 -11.11
C ASP A 79 -12.44 -62.08 -12.42
N ASP A 80 -11.82 -62.44 -13.54
CA ASP A 80 -12.21 -62.02 -14.89
C ASP A 80 -13.60 -62.52 -15.32
N ARG A 81 -14.18 -63.48 -14.57
CA ARG A 81 -15.52 -64.03 -14.76
C ARG A 81 -16.55 -63.37 -13.83
N GLY A 82 -16.13 -62.42 -12.99
CA GLY A 82 -16.98 -61.72 -12.04
C GLY A 82 -17.30 -62.52 -10.77
N LEU A 83 -16.59 -63.63 -10.51
CA LEU A 83 -16.71 -64.38 -9.27
C LEU A 83 -16.02 -63.60 -8.14
N VAL A 84 -16.73 -63.47 -7.02
CA VAL A 84 -16.27 -62.74 -5.84
C VAL A 84 -15.61 -63.73 -4.88
N TYR A 85 -14.41 -63.39 -4.43
CA TYR A 85 -13.64 -64.15 -3.46
C TYR A 85 -13.46 -63.31 -2.20
N VAL A 86 -13.76 -63.90 -1.05
CA VAL A 86 -13.53 -63.32 0.27
C VAL A 86 -12.54 -64.23 1.00
N MET A 87 -11.36 -63.71 1.33
CA MET A 87 -10.29 -64.50 1.98
C MET A 87 -9.97 -65.81 1.24
N ASP A 88 -9.81 -65.70 -0.09
CA ASP A 88 -9.51 -66.82 -0.99
C ASP A 88 -10.59 -67.92 -1.07
N GLN A 89 -11.79 -67.66 -0.53
CA GLN A 89 -12.97 -68.51 -0.68
C GLN A 89 -13.97 -67.86 -1.62
N PRO A 90 -14.54 -68.59 -2.59
CA PRO A 90 -15.62 -68.06 -3.41
C PRO A 90 -16.86 -67.79 -2.54
N VAL A 91 -17.53 -66.67 -2.81
CA VAL A 91 -18.83 -66.30 -2.22
C VAL A 91 -19.96 -67.03 -2.94
#